data_AF-A0A534Q5P0-F1
#
_entry.id   AF-A0A534Q5P0-F1
#
_cell.length_a   1.000
_cell.length_b   1.000
_cell.length_c   1.000
_cell.angle_alpha   90.00
_cell.angle_beta   90.00
_cell.angle_gamma   90.00
#
_symmetry.space_group_name_H-M   'P 1'
#
loop_
_entity.id
_entity.type
_entity.pdbx_description
1 polymer ?
#
loop_
_entity_poly.entity_id
_entity_poly.type
_entity_poly.pdbx_seq_one_letter_code
_entity_poly.pdbx_strand_id
1 'polypeptide(L)'
;MTQKIALPHERLLAYQVALELLRQVQEARSVCLNIAEGVGRVGAGDKKRVYGIARGECCEAAAALDVAIAGNECDAIESRAARDTAGRLYALLTGLMRRYDSETFRPKTSHPTVDRNTNETEIGDDNEPEFGSEQEHETG
;
A
#
# COMPACT_ATOMS: atom_id res chain seq x y z
N MET A 1 -5.72 17.03 -33.26
CA MET A 1 -5.67 17.27 -31.80
C MET A 1 -5.31 15.97 -31.13
N THR A 2 -4.10 15.84 -30.60
CA THR A 2 -3.65 14.60 -29.94
C THR A 2 -4.33 14.50 -28.58
N GLN A 3 -5.17 13.49 -28.40
CA GLN A 3 -5.72 13.14 -27.08
C GLN A 3 -4.54 12.83 -26.15
N LYS A 4 -4.32 13.69 -25.14
CA LYS A 4 -3.29 13.46 -24.13
C LYS A 4 -3.78 12.33 -23.22
N ILE A 5 -3.14 11.17 -23.32
CA ILE A 5 -3.38 10.06 -22.39
C ILE A 5 -2.86 10.51 -21.02
N ALA A 6 -3.77 10.66 -20.05
CA ALA A 6 -3.42 11.07 -18.70
C ALA A 6 -2.84 9.90 -17.91
N LEU A 7 -1.71 10.11 -17.25
CA LEU A 7 -1.14 9.10 -16.36
C LEU A 7 -1.97 9.01 -15.07
N PRO A 8 -2.06 7.83 -14.42
CA PRO A 8 -2.96 7.62 -13.28
C PRO A 8 -2.80 8.65 -12.14
N HIS A 9 -1.57 9.07 -11.86
CA HIS A 9 -1.27 10.01 -10.76
C HIS A 9 -1.75 11.44 -11.06
N GLU A 10 -1.88 11.84 -12.33
CA GLU A 10 -2.35 13.18 -12.72
C GLU A 10 -3.81 13.44 -12.27
N ARG A 11 -4.58 12.37 -12.04
CA ARG A 11 -5.97 12.43 -11.55
C ARG A 11 -6.07 12.45 -10.03
N LEU A 12 -4.97 12.25 -9.30
CA LEU A 12 -4.98 12.23 -7.85
C LEU A 12 -4.88 13.66 -7.32
N LEU A 13 -5.87 14.07 -6.52
CA LEU A 13 -5.87 15.41 -5.93
C LEU A 13 -4.58 15.70 -5.14
N ALA A 14 -4.09 14.74 -4.35
CA ALA A 14 -2.83 14.90 -3.61
C ALA A 14 -1.64 15.25 -4.53
N TYR A 15 -1.57 14.67 -5.74
CA TYR A 15 -0.51 14.99 -6.69
C TYR A 15 -0.65 16.43 -7.23
N GLN A 16 -1.88 16.86 -7.52
CA GLN A 16 -2.13 18.24 -7.99
C GLN A 16 -1.75 19.28 -6.93
N VAL A 17 -2.05 19.01 -5.66
CA VAL A 17 -1.64 19.86 -4.53
C VAL A 17 -0.12 19.82 -4.33
N ALA A 18 0.53 18.68 -4.54
CA ALA A 18 1.99 18.59 -4.48
C ALA A 18 2.66 19.45 -5.56
N LEU A 19 2.11 19.48 -6.78
CA LEU A 19 2.60 20.38 -7.83
C LEU A 19 2.37 21.87 -7.49
N GLU A 20 1.27 22.20 -6.81
CA GLU A 20 1.02 23.54 -6.29
C GLU A 20 2.05 23.93 -5.24
N LEU A 21 2.37 23.02 -4.31
CA LEU A 21 3.41 23.24 -3.31
C LEU A 21 4.79 23.38 -3.96
N LEU A 22 5.13 22.54 -4.95
CA LEU A 22 6.41 22.59 -5.67
C LEU A 22 6.67 23.93 -6.36
N ARG A 23 5.64 24.59 -6.86
CA ARG A 23 5.78 25.94 -7.45
C ARG A 23 6.20 26.99 -6.42
N GLN A 24 5.95 26.73 -5.13
CA GLN A 24 6.24 27.64 -4.03
C GLN A 24 7.49 27.20 -3.25
N VAL A 25 7.74 25.89 -3.14
CA VAL A 25 8.83 25.29 -2.35
C VAL A 25 9.50 24.17 -3.16
N GLN A 26 10.75 24.37 -3.58
CA GLN A 26 11.47 23.41 -4.43
C GLN A 26 11.68 22.05 -3.76
N GLU A 27 11.81 22.02 -2.43
CA GLU A 27 11.97 20.79 -1.63
C GLU A 27 10.76 19.83 -1.75
N ALA A 28 9.60 20.30 -2.24
CA ALA A 28 8.45 19.44 -2.50
C ALA A 28 8.60 18.55 -3.75
N ARG A 29 9.75 18.57 -4.43
CA ARG A 29 10.02 17.72 -5.61
C ARG A 29 9.87 16.23 -5.27
N SER A 30 10.49 15.78 -4.19
CA SER A 30 10.46 14.36 -3.81
C SER A 30 9.04 13.90 -3.45
N VAL A 31 8.26 14.79 -2.83
CA VAL A 31 6.83 14.55 -2.51
C VAL A 31 6.04 14.19 -3.77
N CYS A 32 6.23 14.94 -4.86
CA CYS A 32 5.58 14.67 -6.15
C CYS A 32 5.94 13.27 -6.68
N LEU A 33 7.23 12.92 -6.63
CA LEU A 33 7.74 11.65 -7.15
C LEU A 33 7.21 10.46 -6.33
N ASN A 34 7.25 10.56 -5.00
CA ASN A 34 6.73 9.51 -4.13
C ASN A 34 5.20 9.35 -4.27
N ILE A 35 4.44 10.43 -4.47
CA ILE A 35 3.01 10.29 -4.76
C ILE A 35 2.76 9.51 -6.06
N ALA A 36 3.49 9.85 -7.12
CA ALA A 36 3.38 9.15 -8.41
C ALA A 36 3.78 7.68 -8.29
N GLU A 37 4.85 7.37 -7.55
CA GLU A 37 5.26 6.01 -7.24
C GLU A 37 4.17 5.24 -6.47
N GLY A 38 3.59 5.85 -5.43
CA GLY A 38 2.53 5.26 -4.61
C GLY A 38 1.29 4.89 -5.44
N VAL A 39 0.94 5.71 -6.44
CA VAL A 39 -0.14 5.38 -7.39
C VAL A 39 0.20 4.13 -8.20
N GLY A 40 1.45 3.96 -8.61
CA GLY A 40 1.93 2.81 -9.38
C GLY A 40 2.11 1.50 -8.59
N ARG A 41 2.20 1.54 -7.25
CA ARG A 41 2.32 0.32 -6.43
C ARG A 41 1.04 -0.53 -6.49
N VAL A 42 1.16 -1.86 -6.38
CA VAL A 42 0.00 -2.78 -6.41
C VAL A 42 -0.54 -3.05 -5.00
N GLY A 43 0.31 -3.47 -4.07
CA GLY A 43 -0.11 -3.89 -2.74
C GLY A 43 -0.50 -2.73 -1.82
N ALA A 44 -1.57 -2.90 -1.04
CA ALA A 44 -2.06 -1.88 -0.10
C ALA A 44 -1.00 -1.45 0.92
N GLY A 45 -0.23 -2.41 1.47
CA GLY A 45 0.87 -2.10 2.41
C GLY A 45 1.98 -1.26 1.77
N ASP A 46 2.35 -1.56 0.53
CA ASP A 46 3.40 -0.82 -0.19
C ASP A 46 2.92 0.58 -0.59
N LYS A 47 1.66 0.71 -1.04
CA LYS A 47 1.01 2.01 -1.25
C LYS A 47 1.04 2.86 0.01
N LYS A 48 0.61 2.31 1.15
CA LYS A 48 0.63 3.00 2.45
C LYS A 48 2.04 3.47 2.80
N ARG A 49 3.03 2.59 2.66
CA ARG A 49 4.44 2.90 2.96
C ARG A 49 4.92 4.09 2.13
N VAL A 50 4.72 4.06 0.81
CA VAL A 50 5.18 5.14 -0.09
C VAL A 50 4.44 6.45 0.17
N TYR A 51 3.12 6.44 0.43
CA TYR A 51 2.41 7.66 0.85
C TYR A 51 2.88 8.18 2.21
N GLY A 52 3.32 7.29 3.11
CA GLY A 52 3.97 7.66 4.37
C GLY A 52 5.29 8.42 4.14
N ILE A 53 6.11 7.98 3.17
CA ILE A 53 7.33 8.67 2.77
C ILE A 53 7.00 10.05 2.19
N ALA A 54 6.08 10.12 1.22
CA ALA A 54 5.63 11.40 0.65
C ALA A 54 5.13 12.37 1.74
N ARG A 55 4.46 11.86 2.77
CA ARG A 55 3.97 12.67 3.90
C ARG A 55 5.12 13.19 4.77
N GLY A 56 6.14 12.36 5.03
CA GLY A 56 7.35 12.77 5.74
C GLY A 56 8.08 13.87 4.99
N GLU A 57 8.32 13.69 3.70
CA GLU A 57 8.94 14.70 2.84
C GLU A 57 8.11 15.98 2.71
N CYS A 58 6.78 15.89 2.78
CA CYS A 58 5.91 17.07 2.83
C CYS A 58 6.15 17.87 4.13
N CYS A 59 6.43 17.19 5.26
CA CYS A 59 6.82 17.86 6.50
C CYS A 59 8.20 18.51 6.37
N GLU A 60 9.15 17.85 5.72
CA GLU A 60 10.49 18.41 5.48
C GLU A 60 10.42 19.67 4.60
N ALA A 61 9.60 19.65 3.54
CA ALA A 61 9.39 20.83 2.71
C ALA A 61 8.74 21.99 3.49
N ALA A 62 7.77 21.70 4.35
CA ALA A 62 7.18 22.71 5.24
C ALA A 62 8.18 23.25 6.27
N ALA A 63 9.06 22.39 6.80
CA ALA A 63 10.11 22.76 7.73
C ALA A 63 11.20 23.61 7.04
N ALA A 64 11.56 23.31 5.79
CA ALA A 64 12.48 24.13 5.01
C ALA A 64 11.93 25.56 4.84
N LEU A 65 10.63 25.71 4.61
CA LEU A 65 9.98 27.02 4.59
C LEU A 65 10.04 27.71 5.96
N ASP A 66 9.80 26.99 7.07
CA ASP A 66 9.94 27.55 8.42
C ASP A 66 11.36 28.04 8.71
N VAL A 67 12.36 27.26 8.31
CA VAL A 67 13.78 27.61 8.47
C VAL A 67 14.12 28.86 7.65
N ALA A 68 13.66 28.95 6.40
CA ALA A 68 13.88 30.12 5.55
C ALA A 68 13.22 31.39 6.13
N ILE A 69 12.00 31.28 6.67
CA ILE A 69 11.32 32.40 7.35
C ILE A 69 12.11 32.81 8.61
N ALA A 70 12.53 31.85 9.43
CA ALA A 70 13.32 32.14 10.63
C ALA A 70 14.70 32.76 10.30
N GLY A 71 15.26 32.41 9.15
CA GLY A 71 16.48 33.00 8.60
C GLY A 71 16.31 34.38 7.96
N ASN A 72 15.08 34.92 7.88
CA ASN A 72 14.72 36.12 7.12
C ASN A 72 15.03 36.02 5.61
N GLU A 73 15.03 34.80 5.06
CA GLU A 73 15.18 34.55 3.62
C GLU A 73 13.84 34.63 2.87
N CYS A 74 12.73 34.52 3.60
CA CYS A 74 11.36 34.60 3.08
C CYS A 74 10.47 35.41 4.04
N ASP A 75 9.52 36.17 3.49
CA ASP A 75 8.51 36.85 4.29
C ASP A 75 7.42 35.88 4.76
N ALA A 76 7.02 36.00 6.03
CA ALA A 76 6.05 35.09 6.65
C ALA A 76 4.62 35.27 6.12
N ILE A 77 4.23 36.49 5.75
CA ILE A 77 2.90 36.81 5.22
C ILE A 77 2.80 36.26 3.79
N GLU A 78 3.82 36.51 2.96
CA GLU A 78 3.88 35.99 1.59
C GLU A 78 3.95 34.46 1.56
N SER A 79 4.62 33.85 2.55
CA SER A 79 4.79 32.39 2.66
C SER A 79 3.55 31.65 3.20
N ARG A 80 2.52 32.37 3.65
CA ARG A 80 1.32 31.77 4.27
C ARG A 80 0.61 30.80 3.32
N ALA A 81 0.51 31.14 2.04
CA ALA A 81 -0.12 30.29 1.03
C ALA A 81 0.60 28.93 0.91
N ALA A 82 1.94 28.93 0.88
CA ALA A 82 2.74 27.71 0.78
C ALA A 82 2.55 26.81 2.02
N ARG A 83 2.49 27.40 3.21
CA ARG A 83 2.19 26.69 4.46
C ARG A 83 0.80 26.06 4.44
N ASP A 84 -0.22 26.79 3.99
CA ASP A 84 -1.59 26.29 3.87
C ASP A 84 -1.67 25.13 2.84
N THR A 85 -0.97 25.26 1.69
CA THR A 85 -0.86 24.18 0.69
C THR A 85 -0.20 22.93 1.27
N ALA A 86 0.89 23.08 2.03
CA ALA A 86 1.58 21.96 2.68
C ALA A 86 0.68 21.26 3.71
N GLY A 87 -0.04 22.02 4.55
CA GLY A 87 -0.99 21.47 5.51
C GLY A 87 -2.11 20.67 4.84
N ARG A 88 -2.65 21.19 3.72
CA ARG A 88 -3.65 20.49 2.92
C ARG A 88 -3.10 19.19 2.30
N LEU A 89 -1.88 19.22 1.77
CA LEU A 89 -1.22 18.04 1.20
C LEU A 89 -0.99 16.96 2.26
N TYR A 90 -0.51 17.34 3.44
CA TYR A 90 -0.32 16.44 4.58
C TYR A 90 -1.63 15.71 4.97
N ALA A 91 -2.75 16.44 5.01
CA ALA A 91 -4.05 15.88 5.30
C ALA A 91 -4.52 14.88 4.23
N LEU A 92 -4.34 15.20 2.95
CA LEU A 92 -4.66 14.30 1.83
C LEU A 92 -3.85 13.00 1.88
N LEU A 93 -2.54 13.10 2.13
CA LEU A 93 -1.66 11.94 2.26
C LEU A 93 -2.04 11.07 3.47
N THR A 94 -2.40 11.70 4.59
CA THR A 94 -2.91 10.99 5.77
C THR A 94 -4.20 10.24 5.46
N GLY A 95 -5.12 10.86 4.71
CA GLY A 95 -6.35 10.21 4.23
C GLY A 95 -6.07 9.00 3.33
N LEU A 96 -5.10 9.12 2.41
CA LEU A 96 -4.68 8.00 1.55
C LEU A 96 -4.09 6.85 2.37
N MET A 97 -3.22 7.13 3.35
CA MET A 97 -2.66 6.09 4.21
C MET A 97 -3.75 5.33 4.98
N ARG A 98 -4.73 6.04 5.55
CA ARG A 98 -5.86 5.43 6.27
C ARG A 98 -6.72 4.55 5.38
N ARG A 99 -6.93 4.95 4.11
CA ARG A 99 -7.65 4.13 3.13
C ARG A 99 -6.99 2.75 2.93
N TYR A 100 -5.67 2.69 2.95
CA TYR A 100 -4.94 1.44 2.74
C TYR A 100 -4.72 0.64 4.04
N ASP A 101 -4.97 1.23 5.21
CA ASP A 101 -5.05 0.49 6.49
C ASP A 101 -6.25 -0.43 6.56
N SER A 102 -7.40 0.00 6.03
CA SER A 102 -8.60 -0.86 5.95
C SER A 102 -8.49 -1.96 4.90
N GLU A 103 -7.64 -1.81 3.89
CA GLU A 103 -7.45 -2.78 2.80
C GLU A 103 -6.48 -3.91 3.19
N THR A 104 -5.51 -3.64 4.07
CA THR A 104 -4.60 -4.66 4.61
C THR A 104 -5.32 -5.59 5.60
N PHE A 105 -6.38 -5.11 6.26
CA PHE A 105 -7.27 -5.91 7.09
C PHE A 105 -8.49 -6.39 6.28
N ARG A 106 -8.26 -7.26 5.29
CA ARG A 106 -9.34 -8.07 4.71
C ARG A 106 -9.12 -9.52 5.16
N PRO A 107 -9.91 -10.04 6.13
CA PRO A 107 -9.85 -11.46 6.45
C PRO A 107 -10.12 -12.23 5.17
N LYS A 108 -9.29 -13.23 4.85
CA LYS A 108 -9.56 -14.16 3.76
C LYS A 108 -10.87 -14.86 4.11
N THR A 109 -11.99 -14.41 3.55
CA THR A 109 -13.27 -15.07 3.73
C THR A 109 -13.10 -16.51 3.24
N SER A 110 -13.34 -17.42 4.18
CA SER A 110 -13.50 -18.86 4.06
C SER A 110 -14.06 -19.28 2.70
N HIS A 111 -13.37 -20.20 2.05
CA HIS A 111 -13.98 -21.01 1.00
C HIS A 111 -15.24 -21.69 1.59
N PRO A 112 -16.37 -21.75 0.86
CA PRO A 112 -17.46 -22.63 1.25
C PRO A 112 -16.94 -24.06 1.11
N THR A 113 -16.80 -24.79 2.21
CA THR A 113 -16.65 -26.24 2.18
C THR A 113 -17.95 -26.82 1.62
N VAL A 114 -17.88 -27.35 0.40
CA VAL A 114 -18.95 -28.15 -0.17
C VAL A 114 -18.92 -29.49 0.58
N ASP A 115 -19.84 -29.67 1.53
CA ASP A 115 -20.09 -30.98 2.14
C ASP A 115 -20.68 -31.92 1.09
N ARG A 116 -19.81 -32.74 0.50
CA ARG A 116 -20.21 -33.89 -0.32
C ARG A 116 -20.60 -35.01 0.65
N ASN A 117 -21.89 -35.13 0.93
CA ASN A 117 -22.44 -36.27 1.64
C ASN A 117 -22.44 -37.51 0.71
N THR A 118 -21.46 -38.41 0.87
CA THR A 118 -21.49 -39.76 0.31
C THR A 118 -21.91 -40.74 1.39
N ASN A 119 -23.18 -41.13 1.38
CA ASN A 119 -23.62 -42.36 2.05
C ASN A 119 -23.07 -43.55 1.27
N GLU A 120 -21.99 -44.16 1.75
CA GLU A 120 -21.59 -45.52 1.35
C GLU A 120 -21.86 -46.46 2.52
N THR A 121 -22.67 -47.47 2.22
CA THR A 121 -23.21 -48.49 3.11
C THR A 121 -22.11 -49.43 3.58
N GLU A 122 -22.05 -49.67 4.90
CA GLU A 122 -21.24 -50.71 5.52
C GLU A 122 -21.68 -52.11 5.04
N ILE A 123 -20.74 -52.88 4.48
CA ILE A 123 -20.80 -54.34 4.46
C ILE A 123 -19.43 -54.83 4.93
N GLY A 124 -19.38 -55.27 6.19
CA GLY A 124 -18.21 -55.88 6.82
C GLY A 124 -18.37 -57.39 6.97
N ASP A 125 -17.22 -58.03 6.84
CA ASP A 125 -16.78 -59.33 7.37
C ASP A 125 -17.44 -60.63 6.90
N ASP A 126 -16.64 -61.43 6.19
CA ASP A 126 -16.56 -62.87 6.39
C ASP A 126 -15.09 -63.35 6.27
N ASN A 127 -14.75 -64.28 7.17
CA ASN A 127 -13.42 -64.77 7.56
C ASN A 127 -12.55 -65.48 6.50
N GLU A 128 -11.22 -65.42 6.76
CA GLU A 128 -10.04 -66.30 6.51
C GLU A 128 -10.18 -67.76 5.94
N PRO A 129 -9.11 -68.50 5.50
CA PRO A 129 -7.69 -68.47 5.95
C PRO A 129 -6.54 -68.81 4.94
N GLU A 130 -5.30 -68.63 5.46
CA GLU A 130 -4.02 -69.38 5.33
C GLU A 130 -3.30 -69.71 3.99
N PHE A 131 -1.96 -69.52 4.03
CA PHE A 131 -0.80 -70.35 3.58
C PHE A 131 0.36 -69.36 3.29
N GLY A 132 1.61 -69.44 3.76
CA GLY A 132 2.47 -70.50 4.28
C GLY A 132 3.87 -70.33 3.63
N SER A 133 4.95 -70.58 4.39
CA SER A 133 6.41 -70.60 4.03
C SER A 133 7.18 -69.25 4.06
N GLU A 134 8.11 -69.05 5.02
CA GLU A 134 9.56 -69.42 5.03
C GLU A 134 10.37 -68.60 4.00
N GLN A 135 11.55 -68.01 4.22
CA GLN A 135 12.66 -68.24 5.14
C GLN A 135 13.60 -67.01 5.13
N GLU A 136 14.52 -67.00 6.08
CA GLU A 136 15.58 -66.04 6.40
C GLU A 136 16.50 -65.64 5.22
N HIS A 137 17.13 -64.46 5.27
CA HIS A 137 18.61 -64.35 5.14
C HIS A 137 19.14 -62.94 5.44
N GLU A 138 20.18 -62.97 6.27
CA GLU A 138 21.09 -61.96 6.79
C GLU A 138 22.05 -61.41 5.72
N THR A 139 22.26 -60.10 5.65
CA THR A 139 23.47 -59.39 5.14
C THR A 139 23.37 -57.94 5.62
N GLY A 140 24.36 -57.22 6.14
CA GLY A 140 25.77 -57.41 6.46
C GLY A 140 26.27 -56.06 6.99
#